data_AF-A0A3D1TU34-F1
#
_entry.id   AF-A0A3D1TU34-F1
#
_cell.length_a   1.000
_cell.length_b   1.000
_cell.length_c   1.000
_cell.angle_alpha   90.00
_cell.angle_beta   90.00
_cell.angle_gamma   90.00
#
_symmetry.space_group_name_H-M   'P 1'
#
loop_
_entity.id
_entity.type
_entity.pdbx_description
1 polymer ?
#
loop_
_entity_poly.entity_id
_entity_poly.type
_entity_poly.pdbx_seq_one_letter_code
_entity_poly.pdbx_strand_id
1 'polypeptide(L)'
;VQEALLILVLAGAYLVVVTIPFNIILKLLWIFTITFLASYRSFRINGIAIAPRRAFIFALFVGQVVMFLAWAILALSIYLNLNEGTFAVMLLFAWYINRGLVRHTVEDSFTRNVVVEYGAFAAFLIFLFVSSYQPGR
;
A
#
# COMPACT_ATOMS: atom_id res chain seq x y z
N VAL A 1 -19.80 -0.63 -2.15
CA VAL A 1 -19.84 0.32 -1.01
C VAL A 1 -18.77 0.02 0.03
N GLN A 2 -18.72 -1.19 0.61
CA GLN A 2 -17.75 -1.53 1.67
C GLN A 2 -16.28 -1.34 1.25
N GLU A 3 -15.92 -1.76 0.02
CA GLU A 3 -14.55 -1.62 -0.50
C GLU A 3 -14.17 -0.15 -0.75
N ALA A 4 -15.09 0.64 -1.32
CA ALA A 4 -14.87 2.07 -1.54
C ALA A 4 -14.68 2.84 -0.23
N LEU A 5 -15.47 2.49 0.80
CA LEU A 5 -15.29 3.04 2.16
C LEU A 5 -13.92 2.66 2.75
N LEU A 6 -13.46 1.42 2.56
CA LEU A 6 -12.14 1.01 3.01
C LEU A 6 -11.04 1.81 2.35
N ILE A 7 -11.10 1.99 1.02
CA ILE A 7 -10.14 2.78 0.25
C ILE A 7 -10.12 4.22 0.76
N LEU A 8 -11.29 4.83 0.98
CA LEU A 8 -11.41 6.20 1.48
C LEU A 8 -10.80 6.36 2.87
N VAL A 9 -11.15 5.47 3.80
CA VAL A 9 -10.61 5.48 5.18
C VAL A 9 -9.10 5.26 5.17
N LEU A 10 -8.62 4.34 4.34
CA LEU A 10 -7.20 4.03 4.25
C LEU A 10 -6.39 5.20 3.66
N ALA A 11 -6.90 5.84 2.60
CA ALA A 11 -6.30 7.03 2.03
C ALA A 11 -6.20 8.16 3.06
N GLY A 12 -7.28 8.40 3.81
CA GLY A 12 -7.27 9.38 4.92
C GLY A 12 -6.28 9.01 6.02
N ALA A 13 -6.23 7.75 6.42
CA ALA A 13 -5.30 7.27 7.45
C ALA A 13 -3.83 7.43 7.03
N TYR A 14 -3.49 7.11 5.78
CA TYR A 14 -2.14 7.36 5.26
C TYR A 14 -1.81 8.84 5.21
N LEU A 15 -2.73 9.69 4.74
CA LEU A 15 -2.51 11.13 4.69
C LEU A 15 -2.22 11.70 6.09
N VAL A 16 -3.02 11.32 7.09
CA VAL A 16 -2.83 11.73 8.49
C VAL A 16 -1.46 11.29 9.02
N VAL A 17 -1.07 10.03 8.82
CA VAL A 17 0.22 9.54 9.33
C VAL A 17 1.41 10.19 8.63
N VAL A 18 1.29 10.47 7.34
CA VAL A 18 2.36 11.14 6.59
C VAL A 18 2.50 12.61 7.01
N THR A 19 1.40 13.31 7.30
CA THR A 19 1.40 14.73 7.70
C THR A 19 1.81 14.97 9.15
N ILE A 20 1.54 14.03 10.07
CA ILE A 20 1.97 14.17 11.46
C ILE A 20 3.50 14.17 11.55
N PRO A 21 4.11 15.07 12.36
CA PRO A 21 5.56 15.17 12.54
C PRO A 21 6.10 14.05 13.47
N PHE A 22 5.70 12.81 13.21
CA PHE A 22 6.29 11.65 13.87
C PHE A 22 7.74 11.45 13.43
N ASN A 23 8.55 10.91 14.34
CA ASN A 23 9.84 10.34 13.95
C ASN A 23 9.64 9.19 12.95
N ILE A 24 10.70 8.88 12.20
CA ILE A 24 10.65 7.88 11.12
C ILE A 24 10.16 6.52 11.63
N ILE A 25 10.61 6.09 12.80
CA ILE A 25 10.25 4.78 13.38
C ILE A 25 8.74 4.71 13.65
N LEU A 26 8.18 5.71 14.32
CA LEU A 26 6.75 5.79 14.63
C LEU A 26 5.91 5.90 13.35
N LYS A 27 6.37 6.66 12.35
CA LYS A 27 5.70 6.78 11.06
C LYS A 27 5.61 5.42 10.36
N LEU A 28 6.72 4.67 10.32
CA LEU A 28 6.75 3.32 9.74
C LEU A 28 5.88 2.32 10.50
N LEU A 29 5.93 2.32 11.84
CA LEU A 29 5.08 1.47 12.67
C LEU A 29 3.59 1.73 12.43
N TRP A 30 3.19 3.00 12.30
CA TRP A 30 1.81 3.36 12.01
C TRP A 30 1.40 2.96 10.59
N ILE A 31 2.25 3.20 9.59
CA ILE A 31 1.99 2.75 8.21
C ILE A 31 1.81 1.24 8.18
N PHE A 32 2.69 0.48 8.84
CA PHE A 32 2.58 -0.96 8.95
C PHE A 32 1.26 -1.38 9.63
N THR A 33 0.95 -0.79 10.78
CA THR A 33 -0.25 -1.13 11.57
C THR A 33 -1.54 -0.87 10.79
N ILE A 34 -1.65 0.30 10.16
CA ILE A 34 -2.82 0.68 9.35
C ILE A 34 -2.97 -0.28 8.17
N THR A 35 -1.87 -0.54 7.45
CA THR A 35 -1.86 -1.44 6.28
C THR A 35 -2.23 -2.86 6.69
N PHE A 36 -1.69 -3.35 7.81
CA PHE A 36 -1.97 -4.67 8.36
C PHE A 36 -3.46 -4.81 8.70
N LEU A 37 -4.02 -3.86 9.47
CA LEU A 37 -5.43 -3.89 9.87
C LEU A 37 -6.37 -3.80 8.67
N ALA A 38 -6.06 -2.91 7.71
CA ALA A 38 -6.83 -2.77 6.48
C ALA A 38 -6.82 -4.07 5.67
N SER A 39 -5.66 -4.71 5.54
CA SER A 39 -5.52 -5.95 4.78
C SER A 39 -6.20 -7.12 5.47
N TYR A 40 -6.01 -7.27 6.79
CA TYR A 40 -6.60 -8.35 7.58
C TYR A 40 -8.13 -8.39 7.47
N ARG A 41 -8.80 -7.23 7.55
CA ARG A 41 -10.26 -7.12 7.41
C ARG A 41 -10.75 -7.39 5.99
N SER A 42 -9.88 -7.18 5.02
CA SER A 42 -10.26 -7.08 3.61
C SER A 42 -10.02 -8.36 2.82
N PHE A 43 -9.38 -9.36 3.41
CA PHE A 43 -9.23 -10.69 2.82
C PHE A 43 -10.52 -11.50 2.92
N ARG A 44 -11.19 -11.65 1.78
CA ARG A 44 -12.35 -12.51 1.58
C ARG A 44 -12.19 -13.24 0.25
N ILE A 45 -12.44 -14.55 0.23
CA ILE A 45 -12.48 -15.37 -0.99
C ILE A 45 -13.94 -15.62 -1.33
N ASN A 46 -14.38 -15.24 -2.53
CA ASN A 46 -15.77 -15.38 -2.98
C ASN A 46 -16.80 -14.80 -1.98
N GLY A 47 -16.45 -13.70 -1.30
CA GLY A 47 -17.30 -13.06 -0.28
C GLY A 47 -17.24 -13.68 1.12
N ILE A 48 -16.61 -14.84 1.27
CA ILE A 48 -16.45 -15.55 2.55
C ILE A 48 -15.13 -15.14 3.20
N ALA A 49 -15.15 -14.89 4.51
CA ALA A 49 -13.94 -14.57 5.26
C ALA A 49 -12.95 -15.75 5.22
N ILE A 50 -11.68 -15.47 4.94
CA ILE A 50 -10.62 -16.48 4.96
C ILE A 50 -10.36 -16.91 6.41
N ALA A 51 -9.93 -18.17 6.60
CA ALA A 51 -9.43 -18.65 7.89
C ALA A 51 -8.44 -17.65 8.53
N PRO A 52 -8.59 -17.30 9.83
CA PRO A 52 -7.83 -16.23 10.48
C PRO A 52 -6.31 -16.32 10.32
N ARG A 53 -5.77 -17.54 10.38
CA ARG A 53 -4.32 -17.80 10.23
C ARG A 53 -3.78 -17.35 8.87
N ARG A 54 -4.52 -17.62 7.78
CA ARG A 54 -4.09 -17.23 6.43
C ARG A 54 -4.25 -15.74 6.22
N ALA A 55 -5.39 -15.17 6.65
CA ALA A 55 -5.63 -13.73 6.60
C ALA A 55 -4.54 -12.93 7.35
N PHE A 56 -4.08 -13.45 8.50
CA PHE A 56 -2.98 -12.87 9.27
C PHE A 56 -1.66 -12.85 8.49
N ILE A 57 -1.24 -13.99 7.92
CA ILE A 57 0.01 -14.10 7.16
C ILE A 57 -0.04 -13.19 5.92
N PHE A 58 -1.17 -13.16 5.21
CA PHE A 58 -1.33 -12.28 4.05
C PHE A 58 -1.31 -10.80 4.43
N ALA A 59 -1.96 -10.43 5.53
CA ALA A 59 -1.92 -9.07 6.03
C ALA A 59 -0.51 -8.64 6.47
N LEU A 60 0.26 -9.55 7.08
CA LEU A 60 1.68 -9.30 7.39
C LEU A 60 2.48 -9.05 6.13
N PHE A 61 2.33 -9.88 5.10
CA PHE A 61 3.04 -9.71 3.83
C PHE A 61 2.69 -8.39 3.16
N VAL A 62 1.41 -8.03 3.12
CA VAL A 62 0.98 -6.73 2.57
C VAL A 62 1.55 -5.57 3.38
N GLY A 63 1.45 -5.63 4.70
CA GLY A 63 1.99 -4.63 5.62
C GLY A 63 3.50 -4.41 5.43
N GLN A 64 4.27 -5.50 5.34
CA GLN A 64 5.72 -5.45 5.18
C GLN A 64 6.15 -4.76 3.88
N VAL A 65 5.52 -5.07 2.75
CA VAL A 65 5.87 -4.46 1.46
C VAL A 65 5.53 -2.97 1.42
N VAL A 66 4.36 -2.57 1.94
CA VAL A 66 3.97 -1.15 1.97
C VAL A 66 4.88 -0.37 2.94
N MET A 67 5.20 -0.95 4.10
CA MET A 67 6.15 -0.36 5.03
C MET A 67 7.56 -0.25 4.43
N PHE A 68 8.01 -1.27 3.69
CA PHE A 68 9.31 -1.24 3.01
C PHE A 68 9.36 -0.12 1.95
N LEU A 69 8.31 0.04 1.15
CA LEU A 69 8.20 1.16 0.21
C LEU A 69 8.22 2.51 0.95
N ALA A 70 7.46 2.63 2.04
CA ALA A 70 7.45 3.84 2.86
C ALA A 70 8.84 4.17 3.41
N TRP A 71 9.58 3.14 3.86
CA TRP A 71 10.95 3.28 4.31
C TRP A 71 11.86 3.76 3.18
N ALA A 72 11.76 3.19 1.97
CA ALA A 72 12.56 3.60 0.83
C ALA A 72 12.31 5.07 0.46
N ILE A 73 11.04 5.50 0.45
CA ILE A 73 10.66 6.91 0.20
C ILE A 73 11.24 7.83 1.27
N LEU A 74 11.12 7.47 2.55
CA LEU A 74 11.64 8.28 3.66
C LEU A 74 13.17 8.33 3.65
N ALA A 75 13.85 7.23 3.33
CA ALA A 75 15.30 7.16 3.23
C ALA A 75 15.84 8.03 2.09
N LEU A 76 15.09 8.15 0.99
CA LEU A 76 15.42 8.99 -0.16
C LEU A 76 14.80 10.39 -0.07
N SER A 77 14.23 10.79 1.06
CA SER A 77 13.50 12.06 1.21
C SER A 77 14.33 13.30 0.86
N ILE A 78 15.65 13.26 1.02
CA ILE A 78 16.55 14.36 0.63
C ILE A 78 16.54 14.56 -0.89
N TYR A 79 16.41 13.47 -1.65
CA TYR A 79 16.41 13.46 -3.12
C TYR A 79 15.00 13.45 -3.70
N LEU A 80 13.96 13.44 -2.88
CA LEU A 80 12.56 13.34 -3.32
C LEU A 80 11.81 14.62 -2.96
N ASN A 81 11.32 15.33 -3.98
CA ASN A 81 10.43 16.48 -3.78
C ASN A 81 8.98 16.01 -3.71
N LEU A 82 8.64 15.29 -2.65
CA LEU A 82 7.31 14.71 -2.44
C LEU A 82 6.48 15.59 -1.51
N ASN A 83 5.29 15.97 -1.98
CA ASN A 83 4.24 16.43 -1.07
C ASN A 83 3.62 15.24 -0.32
N GLU A 84 3.01 15.51 0.82
CA GLU A 84 2.41 14.50 1.70
C GLU A 84 1.29 13.73 0.99
N GLY A 85 0.57 14.42 0.09
CA GLY A 85 -0.50 13.84 -0.73
C GLY A 85 0.00 12.76 -1.69
N THR A 86 1.06 13.05 -2.46
CA THR A 86 1.64 12.08 -3.40
C THR A 86 2.21 10.88 -2.65
N PHE A 87 2.85 11.11 -1.50
CA PHE A 87 3.33 10.02 -0.67
C PHE A 87 2.17 9.13 -0.18
N ALA A 88 1.07 9.70 0.32
CA ALA A 88 -0.11 8.93 0.72
C ALA A 88 -0.72 8.13 -0.45
N VAL A 89 -0.76 8.70 -1.65
CA VAL A 89 -1.23 8.02 -2.88
C VAL A 89 -0.33 6.85 -3.26
N MET A 90 0.99 7.00 -3.16
CA MET A 90 1.94 5.90 -3.39
C MET A 90 1.70 4.74 -2.43
N LEU A 91 1.48 5.03 -1.13
CA LEU A 91 1.16 4.00 -0.14
C LEU A 91 -0.17 3.29 -0.46
N LEU A 92 -1.18 4.05 -0.88
CA LEU A 92 -2.47 3.50 -1.27
C LEU A 92 -2.35 2.55 -2.47
N PHE A 93 -1.61 2.94 -3.51
CA PHE A 93 -1.37 2.07 -4.66
C PHE A 93 -0.56 0.85 -4.28
N ALA A 94 0.49 1.00 -3.48
CA ALA A 94 1.30 -0.13 -3.00
C ALA A 94 0.44 -1.16 -2.25
N TRP A 95 -0.45 -0.68 -1.37
CA TRP A 95 -1.40 -1.53 -0.67
C TRP A 95 -2.36 -2.22 -1.65
N TYR A 96 -2.97 -1.47 -2.56
CA TYR A 96 -3.97 -1.99 -3.51
C TYR A 96 -3.37 -3.06 -4.42
N ILE A 97 -2.21 -2.80 -5.00
CA ILE A 97 -1.49 -3.73 -5.88
C ILE A 97 -1.13 -4.98 -5.09
N ASN A 98 -0.46 -4.83 -3.95
CA ASN A 98 0.05 -6.00 -3.23
C ASN A 98 -1.08 -6.86 -2.65
N ARG A 99 -2.12 -6.23 -2.07
CA ARG A 99 -3.30 -6.96 -1.61
C ARG A 99 -3.98 -7.72 -2.76
N GLY A 100 -4.13 -7.08 -3.91
CA GLY A 100 -4.69 -7.67 -5.12
C GLY A 100 -3.89 -8.88 -5.58
N LEU A 101 -2.57 -8.73 -5.72
CA LEU A 101 -1.65 -9.81 -6.08
C LEU A 101 -1.77 -11.00 -5.11
N VAL A 102 -1.67 -10.76 -3.80
CA VAL A 102 -1.79 -11.83 -2.80
C VAL A 102 -3.12 -12.56 -2.93
N ARG A 103 -4.21 -11.83 -3.15
CA ARG A 103 -5.54 -12.43 -3.33
C ARG A 103 -5.62 -13.27 -4.59
N HIS A 104 -5.21 -12.72 -5.74
CA HIS A 104 -5.29 -13.42 -7.03
C HIS A 104 -4.35 -14.63 -7.10
N THR A 105 -3.22 -14.61 -6.40
CA THR A 105 -2.34 -15.79 -6.23
C THR A 105 -3.04 -16.90 -5.45
N VAL A 106 -3.80 -16.56 -4.42
CA VAL A 106 -4.44 -17.55 -3.54
C VAL A 106 -5.73 -18.10 -4.15
N GLU A 107 -6.43 -17.28 -4.93
CA GLU A 107 -7.64 -17.67 -5.64
C GLU A 107 -7.36 -18.33 -7.01
N ASP A 108 -6.09 -18.49 -7.39
CA ASP A 108 -5.66 -18.95 -8.72
C ASP A 108 -6.39 -18.23 -9.86
N SER A 109 -6.68 -16.94 -9.67
CA SER A 109 -7.57 -16.14 -10.52
C SER A 109 -6.81 -15.11 -11.36
N PHE A 110 -5.51 -15.34 -11.60
CA PHE A 110 -4.70 -14.51 -12.49
C PHE A 110 -5.16 -14.67 -13.94
N THR A 111 -5.86 -13.66 -14.42
CA THR A 111 -6.17 -13.50 -15.84
C THR A 111 -5.22 -12.48 -16.47
N ARG A 112 -5.12 -12.49 -17.80
CA ARG A 112 -4.34 -11.48 -18.54
C ARG A 112 -4.78 -10.05 -18.20
N ASN A 113 -6.08 -9.83 -18.03
CA ASN A 113 -6.62 -8.50 -17.69
C ASN A 113 -6.16 -8.05 -16.31
N VAL A 114 -6.19 -8.94 -15.32
CA VAL A 114 -5.70 -8.70 -13.96
C VAL A 114 -4.22 -8.31 -13.97
N VAL A 115 -3.39 -9.05 -14.73
CA VAL A 115 -1.95 -8.76 -14.85
C VAL A 115 -1.72 -7.37 -15.47
N VAL A 116 -2.47 -7.02 -16.52
CA VAL A 116 -2.37 -5.70 -17.17
C VAL A 116 -2.81 -4.58 -16.23
N GLU A 117 -3.89 -4.76 -15.47
CA GLU A 117 -4.39 -3.78 -14.50
C GLU A 117 -3.35 -3.49 -13.41
N TYR A 118 -2.87 -4.52 -12.72
CA TYR A 118 -1.88 -4.36 -11.65
C TYR A 118 -0.52 -3.90 -12.19
N GLY A 119 -0.15 -4.32 -13.40
CA GLY A 119 1.03 -3.81 -14.11
C GLY A 119 0.93 -2.31 -14.41
N ALA A 120 -0.23 -1.83 -14.85
CA ALA A 120 -0.47 -0.41 -15.10
C ALA A 120 -0.39 0.41 -13.81
N PHE A 121 -0.96 -0.07 -12.71
CA PHE A 121 -0.84 0.58 -11.41
C PHE A 121 0.61 0.59 -10.89
N ALA A 122 1.37 -0.48 -11.10
CA ALA A 122 2.79 -0.52 -10.75
C ALA A 122 3.61 0.49 -11.58
N ALA A 123 3.35 0.58 -12.89
CA ALA A 123 3.97 1.58 -13.75
C ALA A 123 3.63 3.01 -13.32
N PHE A 124 2.38 3.25 -12.91
CA PHE A 124 1.96 4.54 -12.37
C PHE A 124 2.66 4.89 -11.06
N LEU A 125 2.81 3.92 -10.15
CA LEU A 125 3.56 4.10 -8.91
C LEU A 125 5.04 4.43 -9.17
N ILE A 126 5.67 3.74 -10.13
CA ILE A 126 7.05 4.03 -10.57
C ILE A 126 7.13 5.44 -11.17
N PHE A 127 6.18 5.81 -12.03
CA PHE A 127 6.13 7.15 -12.62
C PHE A 127 6.05 8.23 -11.54
N LEU A 128 5.16 8.08 -10.56
CA LEU A 128 5.06 9.02 -9.43
C LEU A 128 6.40 9.12 -8.69
N PHE A 129 7.08 7.99 -8.46
CA PHE A 129 8.36 7.97 -7.75
C PHE A 129 9.46 8.70 -8.54
N VAL A 130 9.62 8.35 -9.83
CA VAL A 130 10.63 8.95 -10.72
C VAL A 130 10.36 10.44 -10.94
N SER A 131 9.11 10.83 -11.17
CA SER A 131 8.74 12.23 -11.35
C SER A 131 9.04 13.10 -10.13
N SER A 132 9.09 12.49 -8.94
CA SER A 132 9.39 13.17 -7.68
C SER A 132 10.89 13.17 -7.35
N TYR A 133 11.70 12.39 -8.08
CA TYR A 133 13.13 12.25 -7.84
C TYR A 133 13.92 13.42 -8.45
N GLN A 134 14.71 14.09 -7.62
CA GLN A 134 15.53 15.25 -7.95
C GLN A 134 16.97 15.01 -7.45
N PRO A 135 17.86 14.43 -8.29
CA PRO A 135 19.21 14.06 -7.88
C PRO A 135 20.16 15.25 -7.62
N GLY A 136 19.74 16.48 -7.90
CA GLY A 136 20.56 17.70 -7.83
C GLY A 136 20.29 18.62 -6.63
N ARG A 137 19.65 18.12 -5.58
CA ARG A 137 19.45 18.84 -4.31
C ARG A 137 20.43 18.37 -3.24
#